data_AF-A0A6B3B6E4-F1
#
_entry.id   AF-A0A6B3B6E4-F1
#
_cell.length_a   1.000
_cell.length_b   1.000
_cell.length_c   1.000
_cell.angle_alpha   90.00
_cell.angle_beta   90.00
_cell.angle_gamma   90.00
#
_symmetry.space_group_name_H-M   'P 1'
#
loop_
_entity.id
_entity.type
_entity.pdbx_description
1 polymer ?
#
loop_
_entity_poly.entity_id
_entity_poly.type
_entity_poly.pdbx_seq_one_letter_code
_entity_poly.pdbx_strand_id
1 'polypeptide(L)' 'TREGLTPLLDDPSPAVVRAATGALLPHAAEFPVVWLRGRDGPKSPRAVRVAARRLLRAAGFRIG' A
#
# COMPACT_ATOMS: atom_id res chain seq x y z
N THR A 1 0.49 9.07 -13.79
CA THR A 1 -0.01 7.68 -13.96
C THR A 1 0.08 6.96 -12.62
N ARG A 2 -0.84 6.02 -12.35
CA ARG A 2 -0.83 5.15 -11.16
C ARG A 2 0.53 4.49 -10.93
N GLU A 3 1.20 4.08 -12.00
CA GLU A 3 2.54 3.46 -12.00
C GLU A 3 3.60 4.32 -11.30
N GLY A 4 3.48 5.65 -11.37
CA GLY A 4 4.38 6.58 -10.66
C GLY A 4 4.10 6.69 -9.16
N LEU A 5 2.91 6.30 -8.70
CA LEU A 5 2.53 6.35 -7.28
C LEU A 5 2.86 5.04 -6.54
N THR A 6 3.00 3.91 -7.25
CA THR A 6 3.33 2.61 -6.66
C THR A 6 4.67 2.63 -5.90
N PRO A 7 5.77 3.23 -6.42
CA PRO A 7 7.02 3.38 -5.65
C PRO A 7 6.89 4.27 -4.41
N LEU A 8 5.96 5.24 -4.39
CA LEU A 8 5.77 6.15 -3.25
C LEU A 8 5.18 5.45 -2.01
N LEU A 9 4.66 4.23 -2.17
CA LEU A 9 4.27 3.40 -1.03
C LEU A 9 5.47 2.89 -0.23
N ASP A 10 6.68 2.93 -0.81
CA ASP A 10 7.94 2.56 -0.16
C ASP A 10 8.78 3.79 0.25
N ASP A 11 8.23 5.00 0.12
CA ASP A 11 8.92 6.23 0.50
C ASP A 11 9.26 6.25 2.01
N PRO A 12 10.46 6.69 2.41
CA PRO A 12 10.83 6.75 3.82
C PRO A 12 9.96 7.73 4.62
N SER A 13 9.34 8.72 3.99
CA SER A 13 8.45 9.69 4.60
C SER A 13 7.06 9.11 4.85
N PRO A 14 6.61 9.00 6.12
CA PRO A 14 5.25 8.57 6.42
C PRO A 14 4.17 9.48 5.84
N ALA A 15 4.49 10.75 5.57
CA ALA A 15 3.54 11.68 4.96
C ALA A 15 3.31 11.35 3.48
N VAL A 16 4.38 11.05 2.73
CA VAL A 16 4.31 10.64 1.32
C VAL A 16 3.53 9.33 1.19
N VAL A 17 3.85 8.34 2.01
CA VAL A 17 3.14 7.04 2.01
C VAL A 17 1.64 7.24 2.25
N ARG A 18 1.24 8.11 3.19
CA ARG A 18 -0.18 8.39 3.46
C ARG A 18 -0.87 9.05 2.26
N ALA A 19 -0.24 10.06 1.66
CA ALA A 19 -0.77 10.76 0.49
C ALA A 19 -0.93 9.80 -0.71
N ALA A 20 0.12 9.02 -1.01
CA ALA A 20 0.10 8.00 -2.05
C ALA A 20 -0.98 6.95 -1.80
N THR A 21 -1.10 6.45 -0.56
CA THR A 21 -2.17 5.49 -0.20
C THR A 21 -3.55 6.06 -0.51
N GLY A 22 -3.81 7.32 -0.11
CA GLY A 22 -5.09 7.97 -0.37
C GLY A 22 -5.42 8.04 -1.85
N ALA A 23 -4.45 8.44 -2.68
CA ALA A 23 -4.60 8.51 -4.13
C ALA A 23 -4.81 7.14 -4.79
N LEU A 24 -4.30 6.06 -4.19
CA LEU A 24 -4.33 4.71 -4.74
C LEU A 24 -5.53 3.87 -4.28
N LEU A 25 -6.26 4.29 -3.24
CA LEU A 25 -7.41 3.55 -2.70
C LEU A 25 -8.50 3.21 -3.73
N PRO A 26 -8.93 4.12 -4.62
CA PRO A 26 -9.95 3.80 -5.63
C PRO A 26 -9.51 2.69 -6.60
N HIS A 27 -8.21 2.47 -6.75
CA HIS A 27 -7.62 1.52 -7.68
C HIS A 27 -7.05 0.28 -6.97
N ALA A 28 -7.41 0.04 -5.70
CA ALA A 28 -6.82 -0.99 -4.88
C ALA A 28 -6.93 -2.41 -5.49
N ALA A 29 -8.05 -2.73 -6.14
CA ALA A 29 -8.31 -4.05 -6.73
C ALA A 29 -7.35 -4.42 -7.88
N GLU A 30 -6.73 -3.44 -8.52
CA GLU A 30 -5.79 -3.64 -9.62
C GLU A 30 -4.35 -3.91 -9.12
N PHE A 31 -4.06 -3.80 -7.82
CA PHE A 31 -2.71 -4.05 -7.28
C PHE A 31 -2.40 -5.55 -7.21
N PRO A 32 -1.18 -6.00 -7.57
CA PRO A 32 -0.78 -7.37 -7.32
C PRO A 32 -0.81 -7.67 -5.81
N VAL A 33 -1.66 -8.61 -5.41
CA VAL A 33 -1.86 -8.98 -3.99
C VAL A 33 -0.56 -9.41 -3.32
N VAL A 34 0.26 -10.17 -4.04
CA VAL A 34 1.58 -10.64 -3.56
C VAL A 34 2.50 -9.46 -3.22
N TRP A 35 2.46 -8.39 -4.04
CA TRP A 35 3.27 -7.20 -3.84
C TRP A 35 2.85 -6.42 -2.58
N LEU A 36 1.53 -6.32 -2.33
CA LEU A 36 1.00 -5.71 -1.09
C LEU A 36 1.29 -6.57 0.14
N ARG A 37 1.17 -7.90 0.04
CA ARG A 37 1.51 -8.82 1.14
C ARG A 37 2.99 -8.74 1.52
N GLY A 38 3.89 -8.59 0.55
CA GLY A 38 5.32 -8.36 0.81
C GLY A 38 5.57 -7.12 1.69
N ARG A 39 4.71 -6.10 1.59
CA ARG A 39 4.77 -4.85 2.35
C ARG A 39 4.03 -4.86 3.69
N ASP A 40 3.22 -5.88 3.94
CA ASP A 40 2.58 -6.12 5.25
C ASP A 40 3.50 -6.90 6.23
N GLY A 41 4.69 -7.31 5.77
CA GLY A 41 5.65 -8.05 6.58
C GLY A 41 6.34 -7.20 7.67
N PRO A 42 6.89 -7.83 8.73
CA PRO A 42 7.49 -7.14 9.87
C PRO A 42 8.73 -6.30 9.51
N LYS A 43 9.39 -6.61 8.39
CA LYS A 43 10.56 -5.88 7.87
C LYS A 43 10.21 -4.52 7.27
N SER A 44 8.96 -4.30 6.85
CA SER A 44 8.54 -3.03 6.26
C SER A 44 8.31 -1.98 7.34
N PRO A 45 8.61 -0.68 7.09
CA PRO A 45 8.29 0.39 8.01
C PRO A 45 6.80 0.43 8.37
N ARG A 46 6.45 0.91 9.56
CA ARG A 46 5.06 0.88 10.06
C ARG A 46 4.07 1.56 9.09
N ALA A 47 4.46 2.69 8.50
CA ALA A 47 3.62 3.41 7.54
C ALA A 47 3.31 2.57 6.30
N VAL A 48 4.32 1.89 5.75
CA VAL A 48 4.21 0.99 4.59
C VAL A 48 3.29 -0.20 4.91
N ARG A 49 3.43 -0.83 6.09
CA ARG A 49 2.54 -1.92 6.52
C ARG A 49 1.09 -1.46 6.61
N VAL A 50 0.84 -0.30 7.22
CA VAL A 50 -0.52 0.25 7.35
C VAL A 50 -1.11 0.57 5.98
N ALA A 51 -0.31 1.13 5.07
CA ALA A 51 -0.72 1.41 3.69
C ALA A 51 -1.09 0.13 2.94
N ALA A 52 -0.21 -0.87 2.96
CA ALA A 52 -0.45 -2.18 2.35
C ALA A 52 -1.75 -2.82 2.86
N ARG A 53 -1.98 -2.77 4.17
CA ARG A 53 -3.21 -3.28 4.78
C ARG A 53 -4.47 -2.54 4.38
N ARG A 54 -4.39 -1.23 4.16
CA ARG A 54 -5.53 -0.44 3.69
C ARG A 54 -5.88 -0.80 2.25
N LEU A 55 -4.88 -0.92 1.39
CA LEU A 55 -5.06 -1.30 -0.02
C LEU A 55 -5.57 -2.74 -0.15
N LEU A 56 -5.04 -3.69 0.62
CA LEU A 56 -5.54 -5.07 0.65
C LEU A 56 -7.03 -5.13 1.04
N ARG A 57 -7.44 -4.40 2.07
CA ARG A 57 -8.86 -4.34 2.48
C ARG A 57 -9.74 -3.68 1.42
N ALA A 58 -9.30 -2.57 0.84
CA ALA A 58 -10.02 -1.89 -0.24
C ALA A 58 -10.16 -2.77 -1.50
N ALA A 59 -9.22 -3.70 -1.71
CA ALA A 59 -9.26 -4.72 -2.74
C ALA A 59 -10.07 -5.99 -2.35
N GLY A 60 -10.68 -6.02 -1.17
CA GLY A 60 -11.52 -7.15 -0.71
C GLY A 60 -10.78 -8.28 0.01
N PHE A 61 -9.48 -8.14 0.29
CA PHE A 61 -8.70 -9.16 0.99
C PHE A 61 -8.77 -9.01 2.51
N ARG A 62 -9.00 -10.13 3.20
CA ARG A 62 -8.90 -10.21 4.67
C ARG A 62 -7.43 -10.17 5.09
N ILE A 63 -7.18 -9.51 6.21
CA ILE A 63 -5.85 -9.43 6.84
C ILE A 63 -5.93 -10.20 8.14
N GLY A 64 -5.06 -11.21 8.26
CA GLY A 64 -4.92 -12.04 9.45
C GLY A 64 -4.00 -11.41 10.49
#